data_AF-A0A7Y8MUM4-F1
#
_entry.id   AF-A0A7Y8MUM4-F1
#
_cell.length_a   1.000
_cell.length_b   1.000
_cell.length_c   1.000
_cell.angle_alpha   90.00
_cell.angle_beta   90.00
_cell.angle_gamma   90.00
#
_symmetry.space_group_name_H-M   'P 1'
#
loop_
_entity.id
_entity.type
_entity.pdbx_description
1 polymer ?
#
loop_
_entity_poly.entity_id
_entity_poly.type
_entity_poly.pdbx_seq_one_letter_code
_entity_poly.pdbx_strand_id
1 'polypeptide(L)'
;MTYLVVQIVLSLLIASIIGFVLGWLTRNWSAGESAEVTQRLTDLQRLAEGRQNEIDRLKTSLASAETGWRTQLQSAEKASADAKADVARMQALINAGAAEWQAKVNAAERAGGLARDEVLRLQERLAAIEDDVANDLAAARDEAAGARGECTRLQGEMSELVSEAERLRQDLDAAQAANAEAKSALIQLENLARHREPDGQERLIEAEGIIAKKAVELAEAEGRIARKSEQLADAEDRLARMLDELTQKTQEIDRLRSQIAEQDGEVEQASQRALALEAETAEARARVAALEARVAAMEDDAANRPSLEAFAAATVAGPLPPDDLKDIIGIGPVIERELSAMGVRSFRDLARLSSARVEEISAAMGGLIGDRIAREKWVEQAAALHRRKYGSEP
;
A
#
# COMPACT_ATOMS: atom_id res chain seq x y z
N MET A 1 -115.77 18.10 -110.47
CA MET A 1 -114.36 18.55 -110.54
C MET A 1 -113.76 18.93 -109.18
N THR A 2 -114.54 19.43 -108.21
CA THR A 2 -114.02 19.85 -106.88
C THR A 2 -113.68 18.71 -105.91
N TYR A 3 -114.41 17.57 -105.97
CA TYR A 3 -114.23 16.45 -105.03
C TYR A 3 -112.89 15.70 -105.19
N LEU A 4 -112.40 15.55 -106.43
CA LEU A 4 -111.17 14.82 -106.74
C LEU A 4 -109.92 15.56 -106.23
N VAL A 5 -109.93 16.89 -106.28
CA VAL A 5 -108.83 17.74 -105.83
C VAL A 5 -108.69 17.68 -104.31
N VAL A 6 -109.80 17.70 -103.57
CA VAL A 6 -109.80 17.60 -102.10
C VAL A 6 -109.25 16.25 -101.63
N GLN A 7 -109.60 15.15 -102.30
CA GLN A 7 -109.12 13.81 -101.97
C GLN A 7 -107.61 13.63 -102.22
N ILE A 8 -107.09 14.19 -103.32
CA ILE A 8 -105.65 14.15 -103.62
C ILE A 8 -104.87 14.95 -102.58
N VAL A 9 -105.33 16.16 -102.23
CA VAL A 9 -104.68 16.99 -101.21
C VAL A 9 -104.70 16.31 -99.84
N LEU A 10 -105.83 15.69 -99.45
CA LEU A 10 -105.93 14.96 -98.19
C LEU A 10 -104.99 13.74 -98.16
N SER A 11 -104.89 13.00 -99.26
CA SER A 11 -103.99 11.84 -99.36
C SER A 11 -102.51 12.24 -99.29
N LEU A 12 -102.12 13.37 -99.91
CA LEU A 12 -100.78 13.92 -99.80
C LEU A 12 -100.46 14.44 -98.39
N LEU A 13 -101.45 15.01 -97.69
CA LEU A 13 -101.29 15.45 -96.31
C LEU A 13 -101.10 14.26 -95.36
N ILE A 14 -101.90 13.20 -95.53
CA ILE A 14 -101.77 11.97 -94.76
C ILE A 14 -100.43 11.29 -95.04
N ALA A 15 -100.00 11.20 -96.31
CA ALA A 15 -98.70 10.64 -96.67
C ALA A 15 -97.53 11.45 -96.07
N SER A 16 -97.63 12.78 -96.05
CA SER A 16 -96.64 13.66 -95.41
C SER A 16 -96.59 13.45 -93.89
N ILE A 17 -97.75 13.34 -93.24
CA ILE A 17 -97.83 13.07 -91.80
C ILE A 17 -97.26 11.69 -91.47
N ILE A 18 -97.60 10.66 -92.24
CA ILE A 18 -97.07 9.29 -92.04
C ILE A 18 -95.56 9.28 -92.25
N GLY A 19 -95.04 9.93 -93.30
CA GLY A 19 -93.60 10.06 -93.54
C GLY A 19 -92.88 10.81 -92.41
N PHE A 20 -93.49 11.88 -91.90
CA PHE A 20 -92.96 12.64 -90.77
C PHE A 20 -92.95 11.81 -89.48
N VAL A 21 -94.04 11.10 -89.18
CA VAL A 21 -94.14 10.25 -87.98
C VAL A 21 -93.17 9.07 -88.07
N LEU A 22 -93.05 8.40 -89.22
CA LEU A 22 -92.09 7.30 -89.43
C LEU A 22 -90.64 7.79 -89.36
N GLY A 23 -90.34 8.97 -89.93
CA GLY A 23 -89.02 9.59 -89.82
C GLY A 23 -88.69 10.04 -88.40
N TRP A 24 -89.68 10.56 -87.67
CA TRP A 24 -89.55 10.92 -86.27
C TRP A 24 -89.37 9.69 -85.37
N LEU A 25 -90.13 8.61 -85.61
CA LEU A 25 -90.03 7.38 -84.81
C LEU A 25 -88.67 6.71 -85.00
N THR A 26 -88.21 6.55 -86.25
CA THR A 26 -86.91 5.89 -86.54
C THR A 26 -85.73 6.68 -85.99
N ARG A 27 -85.77 8.01 -86.06
CA ARG A 27 -84.75 8.88 -85.48
C ARG A 27 -84.80 8.90 -83.95
N ASN A 28 -85.98 8.92 -83.35
CA ASN A 28 -86.11 9.01 -81.89
C ASN A 28 -85.84 7.68 -81.18
N TRP A 29 -86.19 6.53 -81.79
CA TRP A 29 -85.85 5.20 -81.25
C TRP A 29 -84.35 4.88 -81.37
N SER A 30 -83.75 5.11 -82.55
CA SER A 30 -82.30 4.85 -82.74
C SER A 30 -81.41 5.79 -81.93
N ALA A 31 -81.84 7.05 -81.73
CA ALA A 31 -81.11 7.99 -80.88
C ALA A 31 -81.12 7.59 -79.41
N GLY A 32 -82.21 7.01 -78.89
CA GLY A 32 -82.30 6.59 -77.49
C GLY A 32 -81.37 5.42 -77.14
N GLU A 33 -81.39 4.36 -77.95
CA GLU A 33 -80.58 3.14 -77.71
C GLU A 33 -79.09 3.38 -78.01
N SER A 34 -78.77 4.16 -79.05
CA SER A 34 -77.39 4.54 -79.37
C SER A 34 -76.81 5.51 -78.33
N ALA A 35 -77.61 6.42 -77.78
CA ALA A 35 -77.17 7.31 -76.71
C ALA A 35 -76.87 6.53 -75.42
N GLU A 36 -77.70 5.56 -75.05
CA GLU A 36 -77.47 4.72 -73.86
C GLU A 36 -76.23 3.84 -74.01
N VAL A 37 -76.03 3.19 -75.15
CA VAL A 37 -74.82 2.38 -75.41
C VAL A 37 -73.57 3.25 -75.44
N THR A 38 -73.62 4.43 -76.05
CA THR A 38 -72.49 5.38 -76.07
C THR A 38 -72.20 5.88 -74.66
N GLN A 39 -73.23 6.18 -73.87
CA GLN A 39 -73.07 6.60 -72.48
C GLN A 39 -72.44 5.50 -71.62
N ARG A 40 -72.93 4.26 -71.70
CA ARG A 40 -72.33 3.11 -71.02
C ARG A 40 -70.87 2.86 -71.45
N LEU A 41 -70.56 3.02 -72.73
CA LEU A 41 -69.19 2.89 -73.23
C LEU A 41 -68.28 3.99 -72.68
N THR A 42 -68.76 5.24 -72.61
CA THR A 42 -68.02 6.34 -71.99
C THR A 42 -67.86 6.17 -70.48
N ASP A 43 -68.86 5.61 -69.79
CA ASP A 43 -68.79 5.33 -68.35
C ASP A 43 -67.82 4.18 -68.06
N LEU A 44 -67.80 3.14 -68.89
CA LEU A 44 -66.81 2.06 -68.80
C LEU A 44 -65.39 2.56 -69.12
N GLN A 45 -65.24 3.46 -70.09
CA GLN A 45 -63.95 4.10 -70.38
C GLN A 45 -63.47 4.96 -69.20
N ARG A 46 -64.34 5.78 -68.60
CA ARG A 46 -64.01 6.55 -67.39
C ARG A 46 -63.67 5.66 -66.20
N LEU A 47 -64.37 4.54 -66.02
CA LEU A 47 -64.06 3.55 -64.99
C LEU A 47 -62.70 2.88 -65.24
N ALA A 48 -62.38 2.56 -66.49
CA ALA A 48 -61.09 1.98 -66.86
C ALA A 48 -59.94 3.00 -66.64
N GLU A 49 -60.12 4.25 -67.04
CA GLU A 49 -59.18 5.35 -66.77
C GLU A 49 -59.03 5.61 -65.27
N GLY A 50 -60.13 5.59 -64.52
CA GLY A 50 -60.13 5.73 -63.06
C GLY A 50 -59.33 4.63 -62.37
N ARG A 51 -59.56 3.37 -62.76
CA ARG A 51 -58.78 2.21 -62.27
C ARG A 51 -57.31 2.29 -62.69
N GLN A 52 -57.01 2.74 -63.90
CA GLN A 52 -55.65 2.90 -64.38
C GLN A 52 -54.89 3.97 -63.57
N ASN A 53 -55.53 5.11 -63.32
CA ASN A 53 -54.98 6.16 -62.47
C ASN A 53 -54.76 5.68 -61.03
N GLU A 54 -55.66 4.86 -60.49
CA GLU A 54 -55.51 4.26 -59.16
C GLU A 54 -54.34 3.27 -59.11
N ILE A 55 -54.19 2.42 -60.13
CA ILE A 55 -53.03 1.53 -60.28
C ILE A 55 -51.72 2.34 -60.32
N ASP A 56 -51.68 3.43 -61.08
CA ASP A 56 -50.45 4.23 -61.21
C ASP A 56 -50.13 5.02 -59.93
N ARG A 57 -51.16 5.49 -59.20
CA ARG A 57 -51.00 6.04 -57.84
C ARG A 57 -50.47 4.99 -56.88
N LEU A 58 -51.02 3.78 -56.89
CA LEU A 58 -50.58 2.69 -56.03
C LEU A 58 -49.15 2.25 -56.35
N LYS A 59 -48.77 2.17 -57.63
CA LYS A 59 -47.39 1.90 -58.05
C LYS A 59 -46.41 2.96 -57.55
N THR A 60 -46.77 4.23 -57.67
CA THR A 60 -45.93 5.36 -57.22
C THR A 60 -45.78 5.35 -55.71
N SER A 61 -46.89 5.14 -54.99
CA SER A 61 -46.92 4.97 -53.54
C SER A 61 -46.02 3.79 -53.10
N LEU A 62 -46.18 2.62 -53.73
CA LEU A 62 -45.39 1.43 -53.44
C LEU A 62 -43.89 1.66 -53.70
N ALA A 63 -43.52 2.30 -54.82
CA ALA A 63 -42.12 2.62 -55.13
C ALA A 63 -41.50 3.61 -54.13
N SER A 64 -42.28 4.62 -53.69
CA SER A 64 -41.85 5.55 -52.65
C SER A 64 -41.68 4.86 -51.29
N ALA A 65 -42.58 3.94 -50.95
CA ALA A 65 -42.51 3.14 -49.74
C ALA A 65 -41.30 2.21 -49.76
N GLU A 66 -41.06 1.49 -50.88
CA GLU A 66 -39.89 0.61 -51.05
C GLU A 66 -38.58 1.39 -50.88
N THR A 67 -38.51 2.59 -51.46
CA THR A 67 -37.34 3.46 -51.31
C THR A 67 -37.16 3.92 -49.86
N GLY A 68 -38.27 4.25 -49.18
CA GLY A 68 -38.29 4.59 -47.75
C GLY A 68 -37.77 3.45 -46.87
N TRP A 69 -38.29 2.23 -47.06
CA TRP A 69 -37.86 1.03 -46.34
C TRP A 69 -36.40 0.69 -46.62
N ARG A 70 -35.94 0.79 -47.88
CA ARG A 70 -34.53 0.54 -48.24
C ARG A 70 -33.60 1.54 -47.54
N THR A 71 -33.98 2.81 -47.48
CA THR A 71 -33.18 3.85 -46.80
C THR A 71 -33.16 3.63 -45.28
N GLN A 72 -34.29 3.26 -44.67
CA GLN A 72 -34.37 2.93 -43.26
C GLN A 72 -33.57 1.68 -42.90
N LEU A 73 -33.58 0.66 -43.76
CA LEU A 73 -32.78 -0.55 -43.56
C LEU A 73 -31.29 -0.23 -43.61
N GLN A 74 -30.84 0.55 -44.60
CA GLN A 74 -29.44 0.96 -44.72
C GLN A 74 -28.98 1.80 -43.52
N SER A 75 -29.81 2.71 -43.01
CA SER A 75 -29.46 3.51 -41.83
C SER A 75 -29.43 2.65 -40.57
N ALA A 76 -30.34 1.68 -40.42
CA ALA A 76 -30.36 0.74 -39.31
C ALA A 76 -29.15 -0.23 -39.34
N GLU A 77 -28.78 -0.74 -40.52
CA GLU A 77 -27.58 -1.58 -40.71
C GLU A 77 -26.31 -0.82 -40.34
N LYS A 78 -26.18 0.43 -40.80
CA LYS A 78 -25.06 1.28 -40.43
C LYS A 78 -25.02 1.54 -38.92
N ALA A 79 -26.15 1.90 -38.30
CA ALA A 79 -26.22 2.11 -36.87
C ALA A 79 -25.85 0.85 -36.06
N SER A 80 -26.26 -0.34 -36.53
CA SER A 80 -25.86 -1.61 -35.91
C SER A 80 -24.35 -1.89 -36.05
N ALA A 81 -23.76 -1.58 -37.21
CA ALA A 81 -22.32 -1.72 -37.43
C ALA A 81 -21.51 -0.77 -36.53
N ASP A 82 -21.93 0.49 -36.43
CA ASP A 82 -21.30 1.49 -35.57
C ASP A 82 -21.40 1.07 -34.09
N ALA A 83 -22.56 0.59 -33.64
CA ALA A 83 -22.75 0.08 -32.28
C ALA A 83 -21.87 -1.14 -31.98
N LYS A 84 -21.70 -2.07 -32.93
CA LYS A 84 -20.78 -3.21 -32.78
C LYS A 84 -19.32 -2.76 -32.65
N ALA A 85 -18.92 -1.75 -33.43
CA ALA A 85 -17.58 -1.17 -33.34
C ALA A 85 -17.34 -0.51 -31.97
N ASP A 86 -18.36 0.17 -31.42
CA ASP A 86 -18.28 0.76 -30.08
C ASP A 86 -18.16 -0.28 -28.97
N VAL A 87 -18.95 -1.36 -29.03
CA VAL A 87 -18.83 -2.48 -28.09
C VAL A 87 -17.42 -3.11 -28.16
N ALA A 88 -16.89 -3.32 -29.36
CA ALA A 88 -15.53 -3.84 -29.52
C ALA A 88 -14.46 -2.89 -28.94
N ARG A 89 -14.62 -1.57 -29.12
CA ARG A 89 -13.74 -0.55 -28.52
C ARG A 89 -13.82 -0.57 -26.99
N MET A 90 -15.03 -0.65 -26.42
CA MET A 90 -15.21 -0.75 -24.97
C MET A 90 -14.59 -2.02 -24.40
N GLN A 91 -14.78 -3.17 -25.06
CA GLN A 91 -14.16 -4.42 -24.63
C GLN A 91 -12.62 -4.35 -24.66
N ALA A 92 -12.04 -3.71 -25.67
CA ALA A 92 -10.60 -3.51 -25.74
C ALA A 92 -10.08 -2.63 -24.59
N LEU A 93 -10.80 -1.55 -24.25
CA LEU A 93 -10.45 -0.69 -23.10
C LEU A 93 -10.54 -1.44 -21.77
N ILE A 94 -11.56 -2.29 -21.60
CA ILE A 94 -11.71 -3.12 -20.40
C ILE A 94 -10.55 -4.11 -20.28
N ASN A 95 -10.22 -4.81 -21.36
CA ASN A 95 -9.12 -5.78 -21.36
C ASN A 95 -7.77 -5.08 -21.09
N ALA A 96 -7.55 -3.90 -21.66
CA ALA A 96 -6.35 -3.10 -21.42
C ALA A 96 -6.28 -2.64 -19.94
N GLY A 97 -7.38 -2.15 -19.38
CA GLY A 97 -7.47 -1.76 -17.98
C GLY A 97 -7.24 -2.94 -17.02
N ALA A 98 -7.81 -4.11 -17.33
CA ALA A 98 -7.59 -5.34 -16.57
C ALA A 98 -6.11 -5.79 -16.61
N ALA A 99 -5.47 -5.72 -17.78
CA ALA A 99 -4.05 -6.05 -17.91
C ALA A 99 -3.15 -5.06 -17.16
N GLU A 100 -3.46 -3.77 -17.22
CA GLU A 100 -2.74 -2.75 -16.45
C GLU A 100 -2.90 -2.95 -14.95
N TRP A 101 -4.11 -3.28 -14.50
CA TRP A 101 -4.39 -3.57 -13.10
C TRP A 101 -3.64 -4.81 -12.63
N GLN A 102 -3.69 -5.91 -13.39
CA GLN A 102 -2.96 -7.14 -13.09
C GLN A 102 -1.44 -6.89 -13.03
N ALA A 103 -0.90 -6.05 -13.92
CA ALA A 103 0.51 -5.69 -13.89
C ALA A 103 0.88 -4.93 -12.60
N LYS A 104 0.01 -4.02 -12.13
CA LYS A 104 0.19 -3.30 -10.87
C LYS A 104 0.14 -4.24 -9.66
N VAL A 105 -0.81 -5.18 -9.63
CA VAL A 105 -0.91 -6.20 -8.57
C VAL A 105 0.36 -7.05 -8.52
N ASN A 106 0.76 -7.63 -9.65
CA ASN A 106 1.97 -8.44 -9.72
C ASN A 106 3.24 -7.65 -9.32
N ALA A 107 3.31 -6.36 -9.65
CA ALA A 107 4.43 -5.51 -9.24
C ALA A 107 4.43 -5.26 -7.72
N ALA A 108 3.26 -5.04 -7.12
CA ALA A 108 3.10 -4.87 -5.67
C ALA A 108 3.46 -6.16 -4.91
N GLU A 109 3.01 -7.32 -5.40
CA GLU A 109 3.35 -8.63 -4.83
C GLU A 109 4.86 -8.88 -4.83
N ARG A 110 5.54 -8.60 -5.95
CA ARG A 110 7.00 -8.72 -6.06
C ARG A 110 7.72 -7.80 -5.10
N ALA A 111 7.30 -6.53 -5.02
CA ALA A 111 7.87 -5.58 -4.08
C ALA A 111 7.69 -6.03 -2.63
N GLY A 112 6.53 -6.59 -2.29
CA GLY A 112 6.26 -7.19 -0.97
C GLY A 112 7.13 -8.40 -0.68
N GLY A 113 7.39 -9.25 -1.69
CA GLY A 113 8.34 -10.36 -1.59
C GLY A 113 9.75 -9.89 -1.25
N LEU A 114 10.29 -8.95 -2.03
CA LEU A 114 11.62 -8.38 -1.79
C LEU A 114 11.75 -7.72 -0.41
N ALA A 115 10.70 -7.01 0.04
CA ALA A 115 10.70 -6.41 1.37
C ALA A 115 10.72 -7.46 2.49
N ARG A 116 10.01 -8.59 2.34
CA ARG A 116 10.05 -9.70 3.31
C ARG A 116 11.42 -10.37 3.35
N ASP A 117 12.03 -10.57 2.19
CA ASP A 117 13.37 -11.16 2.10
C ASP A 117 14.41 -10.26 2.77
N GLU A 118 14.31 -8.93 2.59
CA GLU A 118 15.20 -7.98 3.26
C GLU A 118 15.00 -7.97 4.78
N VAL A 119 13.74 -8.07 5.26
CA VAL A 119 13.46 -8.20 6.70
C VAL A 119 14.14 -9.45 7.28
N LEU A 120 13.99 -10.61 6.64
CA LEU A 120 14.64 -11.85 7.07
C LEU A 120 16.16 -11.71 7.12
N ARG A 121 16.76 -11.16 6.06
CA ARG A 121 18.21 -10.92 5.99
C ARG A 121 18.69 -9.98 7.10
N LEU A 122 17.94 -8.93 7.41
CA LEU A 122 18.29 -8.01 8.49
C LEU A 122 18.16 -8.68 9.86
N GLN A 123 17.13 -9.50 10.07
CA GLN A 123 16.96 -10.27 11.31
C GLN A 123 18.10 -11.27 11.53
N GLU A 124 18.52 -12.00 10.49
CA GLU A 124 19.67 -12.92 10.58
C GLU A 124 20.96 -12.19 10.92
N ARG A 125 21.21 -11.02 10.31
CA ARG A 125 22.38 -10.20 10.62
C ARG A 125 22.35 -9.65 12.04
N LEU A 126 21.17 -9.27 12.53
CA LEU A 126 20.99 -8.73 13.88
C LEU A 126 21.26 -9.82 14.92
N ALA A 127 20.70 -11.02 14.74
CA ALA A 127 20.98 -12.16 15.60
C ALA A 127 22.47 -12.54 15.61
N ALA A 128 23.14 -12.52 14.45
CA ALA A 128 24.58 -12.79 14.38
C ALA A 128 25.41 -11.75 15.16
N ILE A 129 25.06 -10.46 15.04
CA ILE A 129 25.74 -9.39 15.80
C ILE A 129 25.50 -9.55 17.30
N GLU A 130 24.26 -9.88 17.71
CA GLU A 130 23.93 -10.11 19.12
C GLU A 130 24.74 -11.27 19.71
N ASP A 131 24.86 -12.38 18.98
CA ASP A 131 25.64 -13.55 19.41
C ASP A 131 27.15 -13.26 19.45
N ASP A 132 27.71 -12.60 18.42
CA ASP A 132 29.13 -12.25 18.36
C ASP A 132 29.51 -11.32 19.53
N VAL A 133 28.71 -10.28 19.75
CA VAL A 133 28.87 -9.34 20.86
C VAL A 133 28.78 -10.04 22.21
N ALA A 134 27.78 -10.90 22.41
CA ALA A 134 27.60 -11.63 23.66
C ALA A 134 28.80 -12.54 23.97
N ASN A 135 29.32 -13.23 22.95
CA ASN A 135 30.47 -14.11 23.09
C ASN A 135 31.77 -13.34 23.38
N ASP A 136 32.03 -12.26 22.64
CA ASP A 136 33.23 -11.44 22.82
C ASP A 136 33.25 -10.76 24.20
N LEU A 137 32.10 -10.24 24.64
CA LEU A 137 31.98 -9.62 25.96
C LEU A 137 32.15 -10.64 27.10
N ALA A 138 31.63 -11.86 26.94
CA ALA A 138 31.80 -12.94 27.90
C ALA A 138 33.29 -13.35 28.00
N ALA A 139 33.95 -13.54 26.86
CA ALA A 139 35.37 -13.88 26.82
C ALA A 139 36.25 -12.80 27.48
N ALA A 140 36.00 -11.53 27.17
CA ALA A 140 36.74 -10.42 27.76
C ALA A 140 36.52 -10.30 29.29
N ARG A 141 35.31 -10.58 29.77
CA ARG A 141 34.99 -10.59 31.21
C ARG A 141 35.71 -11.71 31.96
N ASP A 142 35.75 -12.91 31.38
CA ASP A 142 36.44 -14.05 31.98
C ASP A 142 37.96 -13.83 32.03
N GLU A 143 38.55 -13.28 30.97
CA GLU A 143 39.98 -12.93 30.94
C GLU A 143 40.32 -11.85 31.99
N ALA A 144 39.49 -10.81 32.09
CA ALA A 144 39.64 -9.77 33.13
C ALA A 144 39.40 -10.30 34.56
N ALA A 145 38.57 -11.33 34.74
CA ALA A 145 38.40 -12.00 36.03
C ALA A 145 39.64 -12.84 36.39
N GLY A 146 40.20 -13.56 35.42
CA GLY A 146 41.44 -14.32 35.57
C GLY A 146 42.62 -13.43 35.99
N ALA A 147 42.86 -12.33 35.28
CA ALA A 147 43.94 -11.39 35.58
C ALA A 147 43.80 -10.75 36.98
N ARG A 148 42.57 -10.43 37.41
CA ARG A 148 42.29 -9.94 38.77
C ARG A 148 42.58 -11.01 39.84
N GLY A 149 42.24 -12.26 39.56
CA GLY A 149 42.56 -13.39 40.45
C GLY A 149 44.07 -13.56 40.63
N GLU A 150 44.84 -13.50 39.54
CA GLU A 150 46.31 -13.55 39.58
C GLU A 150 46.92 -12.39 40.37
N CYS A 151 46.45 -11.16 40.13
CA CYS A 151 46.92 -9.98 40.86
C CYS A 151 46.65 -10.10 42.37
N THR A 152 45.48 -10.62 42.75
CA THR A 152 45.15 -10.90 44.16
C THR A 152 46.08 -11.95 44.78
N ARG A 153 46.40 -13.02 44.04
CA ARG A 153 47.35 -14.05 44.48
C ARG A 153 48.75 -13.47 44.70
N LEU A 154 49.27 -12.71 43.72
CA LEU A 154 50.58 -12.07 43.80
C LEU A 154 50.66 -11.05 44.95
N GLN A 155 49.59 -10.30 45.22
CA GLN A 155 49.53 -9.40 46.38
C GLN A 155 49.61 -10.18 47.71
N GLY A 156 48.97 -11.35 47.81
CA GLY A 156 49.08 -12.23 48.96
C GLY A 156 50.52 -12.72 49.18
N GLU A 157 51.13 -13.29 48.14
CA GLU A 157 52.53 -13.76 48.18
C GLU A 157 53.51 -12.63 48.52
N MET A 158 53.28 -11.41 48.01
CA MET A 158 54.12 -10.25 48.32
C MET A 158 54.00 -9.86 49.80
N SER A 159 52.80 -9.93 50.39
CA SER A 159 52.60 -9.62 51.81
C SER A 159 53.35 -10.58 52.75
N GLU A 160 53.45 -11.85 52.36
CA GLU A 160 54.21 -12.87 53.09
C GLU A 160 55.72 -12.59 53.02
N LEU A 161 56.23 -12.29 51.82
CA LEU A 161 57.64 -11.95 51.61
C LEU A 161 58.04 -10.64 52.32
N VAL A 162 57.17 -9.62 52.32
CA VAL A 162 57.41 -8.38 53.08
C VAL A 162 57.55 -8.71 54.57
N SER A 163 56.65 -9.53 55.10
CA SER A 163 56.71 -9.98 56.51
C SER A 163 57.98 -10.79 56.82
N GLU A 164 58.44 -11.62 55.87
CA GLU A 164 59.69 -12.37 55.99
C GLU A 164 60.91 -11.45 56.01
N ALA A 165 60.99 -10.49 55.08
CA ALA A 165 62.07 -9.51 54.99
C ALA A 165 62.15 -8.63 56.26
N GLU A 166 61.00 -8.16 56.77
CA GLU A 166 60.94 -7.39 58.02
C GLU A 166 61.49 -8.20 59.21
N ARG A 167 61.13 -9.49 59.31
CA ARG A 167 61.66 -10.38 60.36
C ARG A 167 63.16 -10.56 60.23
N LEU A 168 63.67 -10.86 59.02
CA LEU A 168 65.10 -11.03 58.77
C LEU A 168 65.89 -9.76 59.10
N ARG A 169 65.33 -8.58 58.81
CA ARG A 169 65.94 -7.29 59.12
C ARG A 169 66.03 -7.03 60.63
N GLN A 170 64.95 -7.24 61.37
CA GLN A 170 64.96 -7.14 62.84
C GLN A 170 65.98 -8.09 63.47
N ASP A 171 66.03 -9.31 62.96
CA ASP A 171 66.97 -10.35 63.37
C ASP A 171 68.44 -9.99 63.09
N LEU A 172 68.69 -9.30 61.96
CA LEU A 172 70.01 -8.81 61.58
C LEU A 172 70.44 -7.66 62.48
N ASP A 173 69.56 -6.70 62.73
CA ASP A 173 69.81 -5.55 63.62
C ASP A 173 70.14 -6.03 65.05
N ALA A 174 69.38 -7.01 65.56
CA ALA A 174 69.63 -7.62 66.87
C ALA A 174 70.98 -8.34 66.92
N ALA A 175 71.33 -9.08 65.87
CA ALA A 175 72.63 -9.76 65.78
C ALA A 175 73.80 -8.77 65.70
N GLN A 176 73.65 -7.68 64.95
CA GLN A 176 74.65 -6.61 64.85
C GLN A 176 74.86 -5.89 66.19
N ALA A 177 73.77 -5.59 66.91
CA ALA A 177 73.84 -4.99 68.24
C ALA A 177 74.57 -5.90 69.24
N ALA A 178 74.21 -7.19 69.29
CA ALA A 178 74.89 -8.18 70.14
C ALA A 178 76.38 -8.35 69.77
N ASN A 179 76.70 -8.30 68.47
CA ASN A 179 78.08 -8.35 68.00
C ASN A 179 78.88 -7.12 68.42
N ALA A 180 78.29 -5.92 68.35
CA ALA A 180 78.92 -4.68 68.81
C ALA A 180 79.18 -4.70 70.32
N GLU A 181 78.21 -5.19 71.11
CA GLU A 181 78.38 -5.38 72.56
C GLU A 181 79.51 -6.38 72.87
N ALA A 182 79.52 -7.52 72.18
CA ALA A 182 80.57 -8.53 72.32
C ALA A 182 81.97 -7.98 71.98
N LYS A 183 82.11 -7.20 70.90
CA LYS A 183 83.37 -6.50 70.57
C LYS A 183 83.79 -5.55 71.68
N SER A 184 82.86 -4.76 72.22
CA SER A 184 83.17 -3.82 73.30
C SER A 184 83.67 -4.54 74.56
N ALA A 185 83.05 -5.67 74.93
CA ALA A 185 83.46 -6.48 76.06
C ALA A 185 84.84 -7.12 75.85
N LEU A 186 85.14 -7.56 74.63
CA LEU A 186 86.44 -8.14 74.27
C LEU A 186 87.56 -7.08 74.37
N ILE A 187 87.32 -5.86 73.87
CA ILE A 187 88.25 -4.72 74.02
C ILE A 187 88.48 -4.39 75.51
N GLN A 188 87.43 -4.41 76.34
CA GLN A 188 87.57 -4.19 77.78
C GLN A 188 88.42 -5.27 78.46
N LEU A 189 88.18 -6.55 78.13
CA LEU A 189 88.93 -7.69 78.65
C LEU A 189 90.42 -7.64 78.22
N GLU A 190 90.70 -7.31 76.96
CA GLU A 190 92.08 -7.13 76.47
C GLU A 190 92.82 -6.00 77.19
N ASN A 191 92.15 -4.86 77.41
CA ASN A 191 92.74 -3.74 78.14
C ASN A 191 93.00 -4.10 79.61
N LEU A 192 92.08 -4.82 80.25
CA LEU A 192 92.25 -5.35 81.61
C LEU A 192 93.41 -6.34 81.71
N ALA A 193 93.59 -7.20 80.71
CA ALA A 193 94.70 -8.16 80.63
C ALA A 193 96.06 -7.45 80.45
N ARG A 194 96.12 -6.37 79.65
CA ARG A 194 97.33 -5.57 79.40
C ARG A 194 97.86 -4.78 80.60
N HIS A 195 97.02 -4.47 81.58
CA HIS A 195 97.37 -3.57 82.69
C HIS A 195 97.58 -4.24 84.06
N ARG A 196 97.60 -5.58 84.16
CA ARG A 196 97.87 -6.29 85.43
C ARG A 196 99.36 -6.56 85.66
N GLU A 197 99.81 -6.38 86.91
CA GLU A 197 101.18 -6.70 87.38
C GLU A 197 101.49 -8.22 87.37
N PRO A 198 102.78 -8.62 87.32
CA PRO A 198 103.23 -9.98 86.98
C PRO A 198 102.92 -11.12 87.99
N ASP A 199 102.24 -10.85 89.10
CA ASP A 199 102.19 -11.76 90.26
C ASP A 199 101.09 -12.84 90.17
N GLY A 200 100.68 -13.24 88.96
CA GLY A 200 99.63 -14.23 88.78
C GLY A 200 99.50 -14.78 87.36
N GLN A 201 100.51 -15.50 86.88
CA GLN A 201 100.52 -16.17 85.57
C GLN A 201 99.27 -17.04 85.32
N GLU A 202 98.75 -17.71 86.35
CA GLU A 202 97.55 -18.57 86.24
C GLU A 202 96.29 -17.78 85.86
N ARG A 203 96.13 -16.56 86.39
CA ARG A 203 95.00 -15.67 86.07
C ARG A 203 95.13 -15.01 84.70
N LEU A 204 96.35 -14.83 84.21
CA LEU A 204 96.60 -14.32 82.86
C LEU A 204 96.18 -15.37 81.81
N ILE A 205 96.57 -16.63 82.02
CA ILE A 205 96.18 -17.77 81.17
C ILE A 205 94.65 -17.94 81.18
N GLU A 206 94.01 -17.79 82.34
CA GLU A 206 92.54 -17.83 82.45
C GLU A 206 91.88 -16.68 81.67
N ALA A 207 92.40 -15.45 81.78
CA ALA A 207 91.89 -14.29 81.03
C ALA A 207 92.10 -14.43 79.51
N GLU A 208 93.26 -14.91 79.07
CA GLU A 208 93.56 -15.21 77.67
C GLU A 208 92.64 -16.31 77.11
N GLY A 209 92.34 -17.34 77.91
CA GLY A 209 91.37 -18.38 77.56
C GLY A 209 89.95 -17.85 77.39
N ILE A 210 89.53 -16.91 78.24
CA ILE A 210 88.23 -16.23 78.12
C ILE A 210 88.19 -15.36 76.86
N ILE A 211 89.26 -14.60 76.57
CA ILE A 211 89.38 -13.77 75.37
C ILE A 211 89.31 -14.65 74.11
N ALA A 212 90.05 -15.75 74.07
CA ALA A 212 90.03 -16.68 72.94
C ALA A 212 88.62 -17.28 72.71
N LYS A 213 87.93 -17.69 73.79
CA LYS A 213 86.55 -18.18 73.69
C LYS A 213 85.61 -17.10 73.16
N LYS A 214 85.72 -15.86 73.67
CA LYS A 214 84.91 -14.73 73.20
C LYS A 214 85.20 -14.34 71.75
N ALA A 215 86.44 -14.47 71.29
CA ALA A 215 86.82 -14.24 69.90
C ALA A 215 86.20 -15.27 68.94
N VAL A 216 86.10 -16.55 69.36
CA VAL A 216 85.39 -17.58 68.60
C VAL A 216 83.88 -17.30 68.54
N GLU A 217 83.26 -16.98 69.69
CA GLU A 217 81.84 -16.59 69.74
C GLU A 217 81.54 -15.37 68.84
N LEU A 218 82.48 -14.42 68.77
CA LEU A 218 82.40 -13.25 67.89
C LEU A 218 82.47 -13.64 66.40
N ALA A 219 83.44 -14.46 66.01
CA ALA A 219 83.58 -14.92 64.62
C ALA A 219 82.34 -15.72 64.17
N GLU A 220 81.76 -16.55 65.06
CA GLU A 220 80.50 -17.23 64.80
C GLU A 220 79.32 -16.27 64.64
N ALA A 221 79.27 -15.20 65.45
CA ALA A 221 78.24 -14.16 65.34
C ALA A 221 78.36 -13.38 64.03
N GLU A 222 79.58 -13.01 63.61
CA GLU A 222 79.84 -12.38 62.32
C GLU A 222 79.42 -13.29 61.15
N GLY A 223 79.68 -14.60 61.24
CA GLY A 223 79.20 -15.58 60.26
C GLY A 223 77.69 -15.79 60.27
N ARG A 224 76.99 -15.53 61.38
CA ARG A 224 75.51 -15.49 61.42
C ARG A 224 74.96 -14.22 60.78
N ILE A 225 75.58 -13.07 61.03
CA ILE A 225 75.23 -11.78 60.41
C ILE A 225 75.35 -11.86 58.89
N ALA A 226 76.48 -12.38 58.38
CA ALA A 226 76.70 -12.52 56.94
C ALA A 226 75.61 -13.37 56.26
N ARG A 227 75.24 -14.51 56.87
CA ARG A 227 74.16 -15.37 56.36
C ARG A 227 72.81 -14.69 56.37
N LYS A 228 72.46 -13.97 57.45
CA LYS A 228 71.19 -13.24 57.53
C LYS A 228 71.14 -12.05 56.55
N SER A 229 72.26 -11.35 56.34
CA SER A 229 72.32 -10.26 55.35
C SER A 229 72.15 -10.77 53.93
N GLU A 230 72.71 -11.95 53.61
CA GLU A 230 72.52 -12.60 52.31
C GLU A 230 71.06 -13.02 52.12
N GLN A 231 70.44 -13.65 53.13
CA GLN A 231 69.03 -14.02 53.09
C GLN A 231 68.09 -12.81 52.94
N LEU A 232 68.42 -11.69 53.59
CA LEU A 232 67.66 -10.45 53.45
C LEU A 232 67.78 -9.88 52.02
N ALA A 233 68.98 -9.84 51.45
CA ALA A 233 69.18 -9.40 50.08
C ALA A 233 68.40 -10.28 49.07
N ASP A 234 68.42 -11.60 49.24
CA ASP A 234 67.64 -12.53 48.41
C ASP A 234 66.12 -12.34 48.55
N ALA A 235 65.63 -11.95 49.74
CA ALA A 235 64.22 -11.63 49.95
C ALA A 235 63.84 -10.30 49.30
N GLU A 236 64.68 -9.28 49.41
CA GLU A 236 64.50 -7.96 48.78
C GLU A 236 64.50 -8.06 47.25
N ASP A 237 65.41 -8.86 46.67
CA ASP A 237 65.45 -9.12 45.22
C ASP A 237 64.19 -9.85 44.74
N ARG A 238 63.66 -10.80 45.52
CA ARG A 238 62.39 -11.48 45.21
C ARG A 238 61.21 -10.50 45.26
N LEU A 239 61.17 -9.60 46.24
CA LEU A 239 60.16 -8.54 46.34
C LEU A 239 60.21 -7.60 45.14
N ALA A 240 61.41 -7.19 44.71
CA ALA A 240 61.57 -6.32 43.54
C ALA A 240 60.98 -6.97 42.26
N ARG A 241 61.27 -8.25 42.03
CA ARG A 241 60.73 -8.99 40.86
C ARG A 241 59.20 -9.11 40.91
N MET A 242 58.63 -9.37 42.09
CA MET A 242 57.18 -9.44 42.25
C MET A 242 56.49 -8.08 42.07
N LEU A 243 57.10 -6.98 42.50
CA LEU A 243 56.59 -5.63 42.26
C LEU A 243 56.53 -5.30 40.76
N ASP A 244 57.56 -5.70 40.00
CA ASP A 244 57.55 -5.55 38.54
C ASP A 244 56.44 -6.38 37.89
N GLU A 245 56.24 -7.63 38.32
CA GLU A 245 55.18 -8.51 37.81
C GLU A 245 53.78 -7.97 38.14
N LEU A 246 53.55 -7.48 39.36
CA LEU A 246 52.30 -6.82 39.76
C LEU A 246 52.03 -5.55 38.94
N THR A 247 53.08 -4.78 38.64
CA THR A 247 52.98 -3.58 37.82
C THR A 247 52.55 -3.95 36.39
N GLN A 248 53.16 -4.99 35.81
CA GLN A 248 52.76 -5.50 34.49
C GLN A 248 51.32 -6.01 34.47
N LYS A 249 50.91 -6.80 35.48
CA LYS A 249 49.54 -7.31 35.59
C LYS A 249 48.51 -6.21 35.77
N THR A 250 48.86 -5.15 36.51
CA THR A 250 47.98 -3.98 36.67
C THR A 250 47.79 -3.25 35.34
N GLN A 251 48.86 -3.07 34.56
CA GLN A 251 48.78 -2.50 33.21
C GLN A 251 47.95 -3.37 32.24
N GLU A 252 48.07 -4.70 32.34
CA GLU A 252 47.26 -5.65 31.58
C GLU A 252 45.76 -5.52 31.91
N ILE A 253 45.41 -5.41 33.21
CA ILE A 253 44.02 -5.17 33.65
C ILE A 253 43.47 -3.85 33.10
N ASP A 254 44.24 -2.77 33.13
CA ASP A 254 43.78 -1.47 32.61
C ASP A 254 43.62 -1.47 31.09
N ARG A 255 44.45 -2.23 30.37
CA ARG A 255 44.29 -2.47 28.93
C ARG A 255 43.01 -3.25 28.64
N LEU A 256 42.78 -4.36 29.32
CA LEU A 256 41.56 -5.19 29.15
C LEU A 256 40.30 -4.39 29.49
N ARG A 257 40.33 -3.57 30.55
CA ARG A 257 39.22 -2.66 30.89
C ARG A 257 38.92 -1.66 29.78
N SER A 258 39.96 -1.12 29.14
CA SER A 258 39.79 -0.19 28.02
C SER A 258 39.16 -0.89 26.81
N GLN A 259 39.56 -2.13 26.52
CA GLN A 259 38.97 -2.94 25.45
C GLN A 259 37.50 -3.29 25.73
N ILE A 260 37.15 -3.66 26.98
CA ILE A 260 35.75 -3.90 27.37
C ILE A 260 34.91 -2.63 27.19
N ALA A 261 35.42 -1.46 27.59
CA ALA A 261 34.71 -0.20 27.43
C ALA A 261 34.51 0.18 25.95
N GLU A 262 35.47 -0.13 25.08
CA GLU A 262 35.35 0.05 23.64
C GLU A 262 34.29 -0.87 23.05
N GLN A 263 34.31 -2.16 23.41
CA GLN A 263 33.29 -3.14 23.01
C GLN A 263 31.91 -2.74 23.50
N ASP A 264 31.73 -2.33 24.77
CA ASP A 264 30.46 -1.82 25.30
C ASP A 264 29.93 -0.64 24.46
N GLY A 265 30.82 0.23 23.97
CA GLY A 265 30.48 1.31 23.05
C GLY A 265 30.02 0.82 21.68
N GLU A 266 30.63 -0.24 21.15
CA GLU A 266 30.19 -0.89 19.90
C GLU A 266 28.84 -1.60 20.07
N VAL A 267 28.58 -2.24 21.21
CA VAL A 267 27.29 -2.85 21.56
C VAL A 267 26.19 -1.78 21.57
N GLU A 268 26.45 -0.66 22.22
CA GLU A 268 25.50 0.45 22.30
C GLU A 268 25.19 0.99 20.89
N GLN A 269 26.20 1.14 20.02
CA GLN A 269 25.99 1.52 18.62
C GLN A 269 25.19 0.47 17.84
N ALA A 270 25.47 -0.82 18.05
CA ALA A 270 24.75 -1.91 17.40
C ALA A 270 23.27 -1.93 17.82
N SER A 271 22.99 -1.77 19.12
CA SER A 271 21.65 -1.64 19.68
C SER A 271 20.89 -0.46 19.08
N GLN A 272 21.53 0.70 18.93
CA GLN A 272 20.91 1.86 18.27
C GLN A 272 20.61 1.60 16.79
N ARG A 273 21.49 0.90 16.07
CA ARG A 273 21.24 0.48 14.68
C ARG A 273 20.10 -0.53 14.59
N ALA A 274 20.00 -1.46 15.54
CA ALA A 274 18.90 -2.41 15.64
C ALA A 274 17.55 -1.68 15.81
N LEU A 275 17.46 -0.73 16.74
CA LEU A 275 16.27 0.09 16.93
C LEU A 275 15.90 0.90 15.67
N ALA A 276 16.89 1.43 14.95
CA ALA A 276 16.64 2.15 13.70
C ALA A 276 16.08 1.21 12.60
N LEU A 277 16.66 0.01 12.46
CA LEU A 277 16.17 -1.01 11.54
C LEU A 277 14.76 -1.48 11.93
N GLU A 278 14.48 -1.69 13.21
CA GLU A 278 13.13 -2.02 13.69
C GLU A 278 12.11 -0.95 13.28
N ALA A 279 12.45 0.33 13.43
CA ALA A 279 11.60 1.43 12.99
C ALA A 279 11.37 1.41 11.46
N GLU A 280 12.42 1.20 10.66
CA GLU A 280 12.31 1.06 9.20
C GLU A 280 11.44 -0.14 8.80
N THR A 281 11.59 -1.29 9.48
CA THR A 281 10.77 -2.48 9.22
C THR A 281 9.31 -2.26 9.60
N ALA A 282 9.03 -1.52 10.67
CA ALA A 282 7.68 -1.13 11.05
C ALA A 282 7.04 -0.22 10.00
N GLU A 283 7.80 0.75 9.47
CA GLU A 283 7.34 1.61 8.39
C GLU A 283 7.08 0.81 7.10
N ALA A 284 7.98 -0.10 6.74
CA ALA A 284 7.80 -0.98 5.58
C ALA A 284 6.55 -1.86 5.72
N ARG A 285 6.30 -2.44 6.90
CA ARG A 285 5.08 -3.21 7.20
C ARG A 285 3.82 -2.35 7.07
N ALA A 286 3.86 -1.11 7.55
CA ALA A 286 2.74 -0.17 7.39
C ALA A 286 2.48 0.17 5.91
N ARG A 287 3.52 0.34 5.10
CA ARG A 287 3.41 0.54 3.65
C ARG A 287 2.80 -0.68 2.95
N VAL A 288 3.21 -1.89 3.34
CA VAL A 288 2.62 -3.14 2.82
C VAL A 288 1.13 -3.21 3.14
N ALA A 289 0.74 -3.01 4.41
CA ALA A 289 -0.65 -3.02 4.82
C ALA A 289 -1.50 -1.97 4.06
N ALA A 290 -0.94 -0.78 3.83
CA ALA A 290 -1.61 0.26 3.05
C ALA A 290 -1.79 -0.12 1.57
N LEU A 291 -0.82 -0.80 0.96
CA LEU A 291 -0.94 -1.31 -0.40
C LEU A 291 -1.94 -2.44 -0.50
N GLU A 292 -1.94 -3.39 0.45
CA GLU A 292 -2.93 -4.47 0.53
C GLU A 292 -4.35 -3.92 0.68
N ALA A 293 -4.54 -2.91 1.54
CA ALA A 293 -5.84 -2.23 1.67
C ALA A 293 -6.26 -1.52 0.37
N ARG A 294 -5.32 -0.91 -0.36
CA ARG A 294 -5.61 -0.31 -1.68
C ARG A 294 -5.96 -1.36 -2.73
N VAL A 295 -5.29 -2.52 -2.74
CA VAL A 295 -5.62 -3.63 -3.63
C VAL A 295 -7.01 -4.16 -3.31
N ALA A 296 -7.32 -4.42 -2.04
CA ALA A 296 -8.65 -4.86 -1.62
C ALA A 296 -9.74 -3.85 -2.01
N ALA A 297 -9.50 -2.55 -1.84
CA ALA A 297 -10.43 -1.51 -2.27
C ALA A 297 -10.61 -1.49 -3.81
N MET A 298 -9.53 -1.72 -4.58
CA MET A 298 -9.62 -1.83 -6.03
C MET A 298 -10.34 -3.09 -6.50
N GLU A 299 -10.18 -4.21 -5.79
CA GLU A 299 -10.90 -5.46 -6.04
C GLU A 299 -12.40 -5.29 -5.75
N ASP A 300 -12.76 -4.60 -4.67
CA ASP A 300 -14.14 -4.30 -4.31
C ASP A 300 -14.78 -3.32 -5.32
N ASP A 301 -14.05 -2.28 -5.73
CA ASP A 301 -14.47 -1.38 -6.82
C ASP A 301 -14.63 -2.11 -8.16
N ALA A 302 -13.80 -3.13 -8.43
CA ALA A 302 -13.91 -3.95 -9.63
C ALA A 302 -15.11 -4.90 -9.56
N ALA A 303 -15.38 -5.48 -8.39
CA ALA A 303 -16.51 -6.37 -8.13
C ALA A 303 -17.86 -5.61 -8.18
N ASN A 304 -17.88 -4.36 -7.74
CA ASN A 304 -19.08 -3.54 -7.66
C ASN A 304 -19.29 -2.62 -8.88
N ARG A 305 -18.43 -2.72 -9.90
CA ARG A 305 -18.57 -1.97 -11.14
C ARG A 305 -19.77 -2.53 -11.94
N PRO A 306 -20.74 -1.69 -12.38
CA PRO A 306 -21.91 -2.18 -13.11
C PRO A 306 -21.48 -2.95 -14.37
N SER A 307 -22.07 -4.13 -14.55
CA SER A 307 -21.74 -5.03 -15.65
C SER A 307 -22.04 -4.39 -17.01
N LEU A 308 -21.34 -4.86 -18.05
CA LEU A 308 -21.60 -4.41 -19.44
C LEU A 308 -23.06 -4.62 -19.85
N GLU A 309 -23.70 -5.66 -19.30
CA GLU A 309 -25.12 -5.97 -19.50
C GLU A 309 -26.05 -4.91 -18.87
N ALA A 310 -25.71 -4.42 -17.67
CA ALA A 310 -26.46 -3.36 -17.01
C ALA A 310 -26.32 -2.01 -17.75
N PHE A 311 -25.13 -1.72 -18.27
CA PHE A 311 -24.90 -0.51 -19.07
C PHE A 311 -25.61 -0.60 -20.43
N ALA A 312 -25.57 -1.75 -21.11
CA ALA A 312 -26.27 -2.01 -22.36
C ALA A 312 -27.81 -1.93 -22.20
N ALA A 313 -28.36 -2.47 -21.11
CA ALA A 313 -29.78 -2.36 -20.80
C ALA A 313 -30.25 -0.90 -20.64
N ALA A 314 -29.41 -0.03 -20.08
CA ALA A 314 -29.70 1.40 -19.96
C ALA A 314 -29.62 2.16 -21.29
N THR A 315 -28.77 1.73 -22.23
CA THR A 315 -28.59 2.41 -23.53
C THR A 315 -29.62 2.00 -24.60
N VAL A 316 -30.17 0.78 -24.52
CA VAL A 316 -31.18 0.27 -25.48
C VAL A 316 -32.52 1.02 -25.39
N ALA A 317 -32.82 1.71 -24.29
CA ALA A 317 -34.11 2.35 -24.08
C ALA A 317 -34.37 3.65 -24.88
N GLY A 318 -33.35 4.20 -25.57
CA GLY A 318 -33.43 5.40 -26.43
C GLY A 318 -33.95 6.68 -25.73
N PRO A 319 -33.75 7.90 -26.29
CA PRO A 319 -34.42 9.09 -25.78
C PRO A 319 -35.93 9.01 -26.08
N LEU A 320 -36.78 9.05 -25.05
CA LEU A 320 -38.22 9.17 -25.25
C LEU A 320 -38.57 10.57 -25.78
N PRO A 321 -39.65 10.73 -26.56
CA PRO A 321 -40.19 12.04 -26.89
C PRO A 321 -40.48 12.85 -25.62
N PRO A 322 -40.32 14.19 -25.62
CA PRO A 322 -40.64 15.01 -24.45
C PRO A 322 -42.10 14.82 -24.01
N ASP A 323 -42.30 14.61 -22.70
CA ASP A 323 -43.62 14.55 -22.07
C ASP A 323 -44.00 15.92 -21.50
N ASP A 324 -45.31 16.17 -21.36
CA ASP A 324 -45.80 17.36 -20.68
C ASP A 324 -45.71 17.15 -19.16
N LEU A 325 -44.71 17.75 -18.52
CA LEU A 325 -44.47 17.55 -17.08
C LEU A 325 -45.47 18.31 -16.21
N LYS A 326 -46.28 19.22 -16.78
CA LYS A 326 -47.32 19.95 -16.03
C LYS A 326 -48.49 19.04 -15.65
N ASP A 327 -48.58 17.83 -16.20
CA ASP A 327 -49.53 16.80 -15.77
C ASP A 327 -49.27 16.32 -14.33
N ILE A 328 -48.10 16.63 -13.76
CA ILE A 328 -47.74 16.30 -12.37
C ILE A 328 -48.13 17.46 -11.45
N ILE A 329 -48.86 17.12 -10.39
CA ILE A 329 -49.35 18.10 -9.42
C ILE A 329 -48.14 18.74 -8.72
N GLY A 330 -47.98 20.05 -8.95
CA GLY A 330 -46.88 20.84 -8.39
C GLY A 330 -45.92 21.42 -9.42
N ILE A 331 -45.92 20.87 -10.64
CA ILE A 331 -45.07 21.34 -11.73
C ILE A 331 -45.85 22.35 -12.57
N GLY A 332 -45.48 23.62 -12.45
CA GLY A 332 -46.00 24.69 -13.32
C GLY A 332 -45.10 24.91 -14.55
N PRO A 333 -45.55 25.73 -15.54
CA PRO A 333 -44.80 26.00 -16.77
C PRO A 333 -43.37 26.51 -16.55
N VAL A 334 -43.13 27.25 -15.46
CA VAL A 334 -41.79 27.75 -15.10
C VAL A 334 -40.89 26.59 -14.65
N ILE A 335 -41.41 25.70 -13.80
CA ILE A 335 -40.66 24.55 -13.26
C ILE A 335 -40.38 23.54 -14.39
N GLU A 336 -41.36 23.27 -15.25
CA GLU A 336 -41.17 22.41 -16.43
C GLU A 336 -40.04 22.92 -17.33
N ARG A 337 -39.96 24.24 -17.56
CA ARG A 337 -38.91 24.84 -18.38
C ARG A 337 -37.52 24.69 -17.76
N GLU A 338 -37.40 24.90 -16.45
CA GLU A 338 -36.15 24.72 -15.69
C GLU A 338 -35.71 23.25 -15.69
N LEU A 339 -36.64 22.32 -15.42
CA LEU A 339 -36.39 20.87 -15.47
C LEU A 339 -35.94 20.43 -16.87
N SER A 340 -36.61 20.94 -17.91
CA SER A 340 -36.27 20.67 -19.31
C SER A 340 -34.88 21.18 -19.67
N ALA A 341 -34.48 22.35 -19.16
CA ALA A 341 -33.14 22.92 -19.35
C ALA A 341 -32.05 22.06 -18.67
N MET A 342 -32.38 21.40 -17.56
CA MET A 342 -31.50 20.46 -16.84
C MET A 342 -31.55 19.02 -17.38
N GLY A 343 -32.24 18.82 -18.51
CA GLY A 343 -32.29 17.55 -19.24
C GLY A 343 -33.42 16.61 -18.82
N VAL A 344 -34.25 16.98 -17.84
CA VAL A 344 -35.43 16.20 -17.41
C VAL A 344 -36.61 16.59 -18.29
N ARG A 345 -36.89 15.77 -19.31
CA ARG A 345 -37.87 16.12 -20.37
C ARG A 345 -38.98 15.10 -20.56
N SER A 346 -38.92 13.96 -19.86
CA SER A 346 -39.94 12.92 -19.91
C SER A 346 -40.38 12.48 -18.51
N PHE A 347 -41.54 11.82 -18.42
CA PHE A 347 -42.00 11.20 -17.19
C PHE A 347 -41.01 10.14 -16.68
N ARG A 348 -40.30 9.47 -17.60
CA ARG A 348 -39.24 8.51 -17.26
C ARG A 348 -38.06 9.17 -16.55
N ASP A 349 -37.56 10.28 -17.11
CA ASP A 349 -36.41 10.98 -16.54
C ASP A 349 -36.71 11.49 -15.14
N LEU A 350 -37.95 11.97 -14.92
CA LEU A 350 -38.38 12.43 -13.61
C LEU A 350 -38.60 11.27 -12.61
N ALA A 351 -39.14 10.14 -13.08
CA ALA A 351 -39.35 8.95 -12.27
C ALA A 351 -38.04 8.24 -11.85
N ARG A 352 -36.95 8.44 -12.61
CA ARG A 352 -35.63 7.84 -12.35
C ARG A 352 -34.66 8.77 -11.62
N LEU A 353 -35.12 9.90 -11.11
CA LEU A 353 -34.26 10.81 -10.36
C LEU A 353 -33.73 10.11 -9.10
N SER A 354 -32.40 10.05 -8.97
CA SER A 354 -31.73 9.65 -7.73
C SER A 354 -31.75 10.78 -6.71
N SER A 355 -31.61 10.46 -5.43
CA SER A 355 -31.55 11.47 -4.35
C SER A 355 -30.46 12.51 -4.59
N ALA A 356 -29.28 12.10 -5.06
CA ALA A 356 -28.20 13.00 -5.44
C ALA A 356 -28.61 13.95 -6.59
N ARG A 357 -29.32 13.46 -7.60
CA ARG A 357 -29.77 14.29 -8.72
C ARG A 357 -30.90 15.25 -8.30
N VAL A 358 -31.75 14.85 -7.37
CA VAL A 358 -32.78 15.74 -6.77
C VAL A 358 -32.12 16.90 -6.02
N GLU A 359 -31.04 16.63 -5.27
CA GLU A 359 -30.27 17.66 -4.57
C GLU A 359 -29.58 18.63 -5.54
N GLU A 360 -28.96 18.12 -6.61
CA GLU A 360 -28.37 18.95 -7.68
C GLU A 360 -29.41 19.88 -8.33
N ILE A 361 -30.56 19.33 -8.70
CA ILE A 361 -31.69 20.07 -9.32
C ILE A 361 -32.26 21.08 -8.34
N SER A 362 -32.40 20.72 -7.06
CA SER A 362 -32.86 21.61 -6.00
C SER A 362 -31.88 22.78 -5.82
N ALA A 363 -30.58 22.51 -5.71
CA ALA A 363 -29.55 23.53 -5.55
C ALA A 363 -29.50 24.49 -6.75
N ALA A 364 -29.61 23.97 -7.97
CA ALA A 364 -29.65 24.79 -9.19
C ALA A 364 -30.87 25.73 -9.25
N MET A 365 -31.99 25.36 -8.62
CA MET A 365 -33.21 26.17 -8.53
C MET A 365 -33.39 26.86 -7.16
N GLY A 366 -32.28 27.19 -6.48
CA GLY A 366 -32.30 28.00 -5.26
C GLY A 366 -32.76 27.27 -3.99
N GLY A 367 -32.73 25.93 -3.98
CA GLY A 367 -32.97 25.07 -2.81
C GLY A 367 -34.44 24.81 -2.47
N LEU A 368 -35.39 25.38 -3.21
CA LEU A 368 -36.82 25.39 -2.84
C LEU A 368 -37.60 24.17 -3.35
N ILE A 369 -37.03 23.37 -4.26
CA ILE A 369 -37.77 22.35 -5.01
C ILE A 369 -37.49 20.92 -4.50
N GLY A 370 -36.37 20.67 -3.83
CA GLY A 370 -36.03 19.35 -3.28
C GLY A 370 -37.11 18.83 -2.32
N ASP A 371 -37.49 19.63 -1.31
CA ASP A 371 -38.56 19.29 -0.36
C ASP A 371 -39.92 19.12 -1.06
N ARG A 372 -40.14 19.85 -2.15
CA ARG A 372 -41.39 19.81 -2.91
C ARG A 372 -41.51 18.52 -3.72
N ILE A 373 -40.43 18.05 -4.34
CA ILE A 373 -40.38 16.77 -5.07
C ILE A 373 -40.79 15.62 -4.15
N ALA A 374 -40.32 15.62 -2.91
CA ALA A 374 -40.65 14.60 -1.91
C ALA A 374 -42.09 14.76 -1.36
N ARG A 375 -42.47 15.96 -0.91
CA ARG A 375 -43.79 16.23 -0.30
C ARG A 375 -44.94 16.03 -1.28
N GLU A 376 -44.75 16.48 -2.53
CA GLU A 376 -45.75 16.38 -3.60
C GLU A 376 -45.57 15.11 -4.43
N LYS A 377 -44.64 14.22 -4.06
CA LYS A 377 -44.48 12.89 -4.64
C LYS A 377 -44.32 12.88 -6.17
N TRP A 378 -43.53 13.82 -6.71
CA TRP A 378 -43.39 13.98 -8.16
C TRP A 378 -42.83 12.73 -8.84
N VAL A 379 -41.90 12.02 -8.19
CA VAL A 379 -41.32 10.77 -8.69
C VAL A 379 -42.39 9.67 -8.83
N GLU A 380 -43.25 9.51 -7.83
CA GLU A 380 -44.34 8.52 -7.84
C GLU A 380 -45.39 8.87 -8.91
N GLN A 381 -45.74 10.15 -9.04
CA GLN A 381 -46.69 10.63 -10.04
C GLN A 381 -46.16 10.44 -11.47
N ALA A 382 -44.89 10.76 -11.70
CA ALA A 382 -44.23 10.55 -12.99
C ALA A 382 -44.17 9.07 -13.36
N ALA A 383 -43.86 8.19 -12.41
CA ALA A 383 -43.88 6.74 -12.63
C ALA A 383 -45.27 6.23 -13.02
N ALA A 384 -46.33 6.76 -12.37
CA ALA A 384 -47.70 6.41 -12.69
C ALA A 384 -48.12 6.92 -14.09
N LEU A 385 -47.75 8.15 -14.45
CA LEU A 385 -48.03 8.74 -15.77
C LEU A 385 -47.25 8.03 -16.89
N HIS A 386 -45.99 7.67 -16.65
CA HIS A 386 -45.20 6.88 -17.59
C HIS A 386 -45.85 5.53 -17.88
N ARG A 387 -46.23 4.78 -16.83
CA ARG A 387 -46.94 3.50 -17.00
C ARG A 387 -48.25 3.67 -17.76
N ARG A 388 -48.99 4.74 -17.49
CA ARG A 388 -50.26 5.02 -18.17
C ARG A 388 -50.09 5.34 -19.66
N LYS A 389 -49.03 6.06 -20.01
CA LYS A 389 -48.78 6.53 -21.38
C LYS A 389 -48.06 5.49 -22.23
N TYR A 390 -47.11 4.74 -21.65
CA TYR A 390 -46.21 3.85 -22.38
C TYR A 390 -46.40 2.36 -22.07
N GLY A 391 -47.23 2.01 -21.08
CA GLY A 391 -47.53 0.61 -20.74
C GLY A 391 -46.37 -0.17 -20.11
N SER A 392 -45.26 0.49 -19.82
CA SER A 392 -44.07 -0.08 -19.20
C SER A 392 -43.66 0.66 -17.93
N GLU A 393 -42.93 -0.01 -17.06
CA GLU A 393 -42.29 0.67 -15.93
C GLU A 393 -41.27 1.71 -16.42
N PRO A 394 -41.15 2.86 -15.74
CA PRO A 394 -40.24 3.94 -16.11
C PRO A 394 -38.78 3.51 -16.13
#